data_AF-A0A7H8HK51-F1
#
_entry.id   AF-A0A7H8HK51-F1
#
_cell.length_a   1.000
_cell.length_b   1.000
_cell.length_c   1.000
_cell.angle_alpha   90.00
_cell.angle_beta   90.00
_cell.angle_gamma   90.00
#
_symmetry.space_group_name_H-M   'P 1'
#
loop_
_entity.id
_entity.type
_entity.pdbx_description
1 polymer ?
#
loop_
_entity_poly.entity_id
_entity_poly.type
_entity_poly.pdbx_seq_one_letter_code
_entity_poly.pdbx_strand_id
1 'polypeptide(L)'
;MTKWKPARLGLHAPRIRTGVSWQVVVAAAVVVVAVGWVAIDWLLEQAAAAKDPGGARVDAIKTGLGVGAGTTGIFALLLAIRRQNHHERTAAVATHDATERRVTELYTKAVEQLGSAKAPVRLGGLYALERLGETQESQRSTIVNVICAYLRMRYALPAEPATGAPAEHHDRYEDRMQEAQVRFTAQRILRRHRQPLTRPNLFWAGVTIDLSEADLRTMDFASVDFELANLSDAKLAGANLSEADLRGANCAGTDLSEADLTDARVNSATHLDVPSAYEERDGRLVPK
;
A
#
# COMPACT_ATOMS: atom_id res chain seq x y z
N MET A 1 -19.39 -21.46 -17.27
CA MET A 1 -19.34 -21.32 -15.79
C MET A 1 -18.14 -22.10 -15.25
N THR A 2 -16.95 -21.53 -15.32
CA THR A 2 -15.72 -22.11 -14.76
C THR A 2 -15.50 -21.52 -13.37
N LYS A 3 -15.67 -22.36 -12.34
CA LYS A 3 -15.45 -21.97 -10.93
C LYS A 3 -13.97 -21.67 -10.70
N TRP A 4 -13.63 -20.39 -10.65
CA TRP A 4 -12.35 -19.90 -10.16
C TRP A 4 -12.21 -20.26 -8.67
N LYS A 5 -11.27 -21.14 -8.33
CA LYS A 5 -10.85 -21.39 -6.96
C LYS A 5 -9.67 -20.45 -6.66
N PRO A 6 -9.73 -19.57 -5.65
CA PRO A 6 -8.56 -18.81 -5.27
C PRO A 6 -7.51 -19.78 -4.71
N ALA A 7 -6.33 -19.78 -5.31
CA ALA A 7 -5.15 -20.39 -4.74
C ALA A 7 -4.88 -19.68 -3.41
N ARG A 8 -5.19 -20.35 -2.30
CA ARG A 8 -4.66 -19.95 -1.00
C ARG A 8 -3.15 -20.15 -1.10
N LEU A 9 -2.41 -19.10 -1.45
CA LEU A 9 -1.00 -19.03 -1.12
C LEU A 9 -0.95 -19.20 0.39
N GLY A 10 -0.57 -20.40 0.82
CA GLY A 10 -0.14 -20.63 2.18
C GLY A 10 1.04 -19.70 2.40
N LEU A 11 0.76 -18.53 2.99
CA LEU A 11 1.70 -17.86 3.84
C LEU A 11 2.02 -18.89 4.93
N HIS A 12 3.01 -19.73 4.67
CA HIS A 12 3.81 -20.31 5.72
C HIS A 12 4.37 -19.09 6.44
N ALA A 13 3.64 -18.64 7.46
CA ALA A 13 4.19 -17.78 8.48
C ALA A 13 5.56 -18.37 8.79
N PRO A 14 6.66 -17.62 8.62
CA PRO A 14 7.96 -18.14 8.98
C PRO A 14 7.78 -18.65 10.40
N ARG A 15 8.03 -19.95 10.63
CA ARG A 15 8.09 -20.49 11.99
C ARG A 15 9.17 -19.66 12.65
N ILE A 16 8.75 -18.62 13.37
CA ILE A 16 9.64 -17.76 14.13
C ILE A 16 10.30 -18.74 15.07
N ARG A 17 11.57 -19.09 14.79
CA ARG A 17 12.37 -19.94 15.65
C ARG A 17 12.18 -19.35 17.04
N THR A 18 11.55 -20.12 17.92
CA THR A 18 11.34 -19.71 19.30
C THR A 18 12.72 -19.50 19.88
N GLY A 19 13.16 -18.24 19.89
CA GLY A 19 14.46 -17.86 20.43
C GLY A 19 14.58 -18.42 21.84
N VAL A 20 15.81 -18.71 22.25
CA VAL A 20 16.16 -19.26 23.58
C VAL A 20 15.27 -18.63 24.66
N SER A 21 14.34 -19.41 25.21
CA SER A 21 13.36 -18.90 26.17
C SER A 21 14.06 -18.49 27.47
N TRP A 22 13.46 -17.58 28.25
CA TRP A 22 13.99 -17.18 29.56
C TRP A 22 14.30 -18.41 30.43
N GLN A 23 13.47 -19.44 30.32
CA GLN A 23 13.64 -20.71 31.01
C GLN A 23 14.94 -21.44 30.66
N VAL A 24 15.42 -21.37 29.41
CA VAL A 24 16.69 -22.00 29.00
C VAL A 24 17.89 -21.24 29.57
N VAL A 25 17.83 -19.91 29.64
CA VAL A 25 18.91 -19.10 30.27
C VAL A 25 18.96 -19.34 31.78
N VAL A 26 17.79 -19.40 32.43
CA VAL A 26 17.70 -19.75 33.87
C VAL A 26 18.19 -21.18 34.11
N ALA A 27 17.78 -22.15 33.29
CA ALA A 27 18.24 -23.53 33.39
C ALA A 27 19.77 -23.63 33.21
N ALA A 28 20.34 -22.91 32.25
CA ALA A 28 21.78 -22.85 32.06
C ALA A 28 22.49 -22.26 33.30
N ALA A 29 21.97 -21.15 33.87
CA ALA A 29 22.53 -20.58 35.10
C ALA A 29 22.47 -21.57 36.28
N VAL A 30 21.35 -22.28 36.44
CA VAL A 30 21.20 -23.34 37.47
C VAL A 30 22.21 -24.46 37.25
N VAL A 31 22.43 -24.90 36.01
CA VAL A 31 23.44 -25.91 35.67
C VAL A 31 24.85 -25.43 36.01
N VAL A 32 25.19 -24.17 35.72
CA VAL A 32 26.50 -23.60 36.08
C VAL A 32 26.71 -23.61 37.60
N VAL A 33 25.70 -23.20 38.37
CA VAL A 33 25.76 -23.21 39.84
C VAL A 33 25.88 -24.64 40.38
N ALA A 34 25.10 -25.59 39.85
CA ALA A 34 25.14 -26.99 40.27
C ALA A 34 26.48 -27.65 39.98
N VAL A 35 27.05 -27.43 38.78
CA VAL A 35 28.38 -27.93 38.41
C VAL A 35 29.46 -27.33 39.30
N GLY A 36 29.38 -26.04 39.61
CA GLY A 36 30.29 -25.40 40.56
C GLY A 36 30.22 -26.02 41.95
N TRP A 37 29.00 -26.30 42.45
CA TRP A 37 28.80 -26.93 43.75
C TRP A 37 29.39 -28.34 43.80
N VAL A 38 29.10 -29.17 42.80
CA VAL A 38 29.63 -30.55 42.70
C VAL A 38 31.15 -30.55 42.60
N ALA A 39 31.74 -29.61 41.83
CA ALA A 39 33.18 -29.49 41.71
C ALA A 39 33.84 -29.12 43.05
N ILE A 40 33.24 -28.20 43.81
CA ILE A 40 33.74 -27.83 45.15
C ILE A 40 33.70 -29.03 46.10
N ASP A 41 32.58 -29.76 46.14
CA ASP A 41 32.40 -30.93 47.00
C ASP A 41 33.43 -32.02 46.70
N TRP A 42 33.59 -32.37 45.43
CA TRP A 42 34.59 -33.34 44.96
C TRP A 42 36.03 -32.93 45.28
N LEU A 43 36.36 -31.63 45.16
CA LEU A 43 37.69 -31.12 45.51
C LEU A 43 37.95 -31.17 47.02
N LEU A 44 36.94 -30.92 47.85
CA LEU A 44 37.06 -31.04 49.31
C LEU A 44 37.29 -32.50 49.72
N GLU A 45 36.61 -33.46 49.09
CA GLU A 45 36.85 -34.90 49.29
C GLU A 45 38.27 -35.31 48.89
N GLN A 46 38.75 -34.87 47.73
CA GLN A 46 40.13 -35.16 47.31
C GLN A 46 41.18 -34.53 48.24
N ALA A 47 40.94 -33.31 48.71
CA ALA A 47 41.83 -32.66 49.67
C ALA A 47 41.88 -33.41 51.01
N ALA A 48 40.75 -33.98 51.44
CA ALA A 48 40.68 -34.81 52.65
C ALA A 48 41.39 -36.17 52.50
N ALA A 49 41.42 -36.73 51.27
CA ALA A 49 42.01 -38.04 50.98
C ALA A 49 43.51 -38.00 50.55
N ALA A 50 44.10 -36.82 50.35
CA ALA A 50 45.43 -36.67 49.78
C ALA A 50 46.58 -36.99 50.77
N LYS A 51 47.49 -37.89 50.38
CA LYS A 51 48.75 -38.17 51.10
C LYS A 51 49.90 -37.20 50.78
N ASP A 52 49.85 -36.53 49.62
CA ASP A 52 50.79 -35.46 49.22
C ASP A 52 50.00 -34.16 48.94
N PRO A 53 50.13 -33.14 49.80
CA PRO A 53 49.37 -31.89 49.68
C PRO A 53 49.77 -31.05 48.45
N GLY A 54 50.95 -31.27 47.86
CA GLY A 54 51.46 -30.46 46.75
C GLY A 54 50.77 -30.77 45.41
N GLY A 55 50.73 -32.04 45.03
CA GLY A 55 50.13 -32.49 43.75
C GLY A 55 48.62 -32.28 43.69
N ALA A 56 47.91 -32.58 44.78
CA ALA A 56 46.44 -32.43 44.85
C ALA A 56 45.99 -30.97 44.65
N ARG A 57 46.78 -29.99 45.11
CA ARG A 57 46.49 -28.56 44.89
C ARG A 57 46.59 -28.17 43.41
N VAL A 58 47.56 -28.71 42.67
CA VAL A 58 47.78 -28.36 41.26
C VAL A 58 46.67 -28.94 40.37
N ASP A 59 46.26 -30.19 40.61
CA ASP A 59 45.19 -30.83 39.83
C ASP A 59 43.81 -30.24 40.14
N ALA A 60 43.59 -29.84 41.40
CA ALA A 60 42.42 -29.08 41.79
C ALA A 60 42.32 -27.74 41.04
N ILE A 61 43.43 -27.00 40.97
CA ILE A 61 43.49 -25.71 40.26
C ILE A 61 43.22 -25.90 38.76
N LYS A 62 43.84 -26.90 38.11
CA LYS A 62 43.65 -27.16 36.68
C LYS A 62 42.21 -27.56 36.33
N THR A 63 41.60 -28.41 37.16
CA THR A 63 40.23 -28.89 36.94
C THR A 63 39.21 -27.78 37.19
N GLY A 64 39.38 -27.00 38.26
CA GLY A 64 38.55 -25.84 38.57
C GLY A 64 38.59 -24.75 37.48
N LEU A 65 39.78 -24.47 36.94
CA LEU A 65 39.97 -23.54 35.81
C LEU A 65 39.27 -24.02 34.54
N GLY A 66 39.39 -25.31 34.19
CA GLY A 66 38.78 -25.87 32.98
C GLY A 66 37.25 -25.86 33.03
N VAL A 67 36.67 -26.29 34.15
CA VAL A 67 35.20 -26.33 34.35
C VAL A 67 34.62 -24.91 34.42
N GLY A 68 35.25 -24.00 35.16
CA GLY A 68 34.80 -22.60 35.28
C GLY A 68 34.87 -21.83 33.97
N ALA A 69 35.90 -22.07 33.14
CA ALA A 69 36.02 -21.42 31.83
C ALA A 69 34.93 -21.87 30.85
N GLY A 70 34.61 -23.17 30.82
CA GLY A 70 33.61 -23.74 29.91
C GLY A 70 32.17 -23.26 30.21
N THR A 71 31.77 -23.28 31.48
CA THR A 71 30.41 -22.88 31.89
C THR A 71 30.18 -21.38 31.70
N THR A 72 31.17 -20.55 32.04
CA THR A 72 31.12 -19.09 31.85
C THR A 72 31.05 -18.73 30.36
N GLY A 73 31.80 -19.42 29.51
CA GLY A 73 31.76 -19.23 28.06
C GLY A 73 30.40 -19.56 27.44
N ILE A 74 29.80 -20.70 27.80
CA ILE A 74 28.47 -21.11 27.33
C ILE A 74 27.40 -20.12 27.82
N PHE A 75 27.46 -19.70 29.08
CA PHE A 75 26.52 -18.72 29.64
C PHE A 75 26.63 -17.34 28.95
N ALA A 76 27.85 -16.86 28.71
CA ALA A 76 28.09 -15.63 27.97
C ALA A 76 27.55 -15.70 26.53
N LEU A 77 27.73 -16.85 25.86
CA LEU A 77 27.22 -17.10 24.52
C LEU A 77 25.69 -17.15 24.48
N LEU A 78 25.04 -17.79 25.45
CA LEU A 78 23.57 -17.78 25.58
C LEU A 78 23.01 -16.37 25.83
N LEU A 79 23.66 -15.58 26.68
CA LEU A 79 23.28 -14.18 26.89
C LEU A 79 23.50 -13.31 25.65
N ALA A 80 24.56 -13.55 24.89
CA ALA A 80 24.84 -12.87 23.63
C ALA A 80 23.76 -13.20 22.58
N ILE A 81 23.48 -14.49 22.36
CA ILE A 81 22.42 -14.96 21.43
C ILE A 81 21.06 -14.38 21.80
N ARG A 82 20.75 -14.32 23.09
CA ARG A 82 19.47 -13.77 23.53
C ARG A 82 19.39 -12.26 23.33
N ARG A 83 20.42 -11.51 23.69
CA ARG A 83 20.47 -10.06 23.43
C ARG A 83 20.33 -9.79 21.94
N GLN A 84 21.04 -10.55 21.11
CA GLN A 84 20.92 -10.49 19.66
C GLN A 84 19.49 -10.75 19.18
N ASN A 85 18.85 -11.84 19.62
CA ASN A 85 17.46 -12.13 19.26
C ASN A 85 16.48 -11.02 19.67
N HIS A 86 16.70 -10.40 20.83
CA HIS A 86 15.86 -9.28 21.27
C HIS A 86 16.11 -8.04 20.40
N HIS A 87 17.37 -7.71 20.11
CA HIS A 87 17.73 -6.60 19.23
C HIS A 87 17.18 -6.80 17.81
N GLU A 88 17.28 -8.00 17.25
CA GLU A 88 16.74 -8.36 15.94
C GLU A 88 15.21 -8.20 15.91
N ARG A 89 14.50 -8.65 16.95
CA ARG A 89 13.04 -8.49 17.04
C ARG A 89 12.63 -7.03 17.16
N THR A 90 13.28 -6.26 18.03
CA THR A 90 12.98 -4.82 18.16
C THR A 90 13.34 -4.05 16.89
N ALA A 91 14.43 -4.44 16.20
CA ALA A 91 14.83 -3.83 14.94
C ALA A 91 13.82 -4.16 13.83
N ALA A 92 13.35 -5.40 13.74
CA ALA A 92 12.35 -5.80 12.75
C ALA A 92 11.03 -5.02 12.93
N VAL A 93 10.52 -4.91 14.17
CA VAL A 93 9.33 -4.09 14.46
C VAL A 93 9.59 -2.62 14.14
N ALA A 94 10.74 -2.07 14.53
CA ALA A 94 11.09 -0.68 14.23
C ALA A 94 11.19 -0.40 12.73
N THR A 95 11.69 -1.33 11.91
CA THR A 95 11.73 -1.17 10.44
C THR A 95 10.35 -1.18 9.81
N HIS A 96 9.43 -2.00 10.32
CA HIS A 96 8.05 -2.03 9.87
C HIS A 96 7.36 -0.70 10.19
N ASP A 97 7.43 -0.25 11.45
CA ASP A 97 6.89 1.02 11.90
C ASP A 97 7.47 2.21 11.11
N ALA A 98 8.78 2.20 10.83
CA ALA A 98 9.42 3.26 10.05
C ALA A 98 8.93 3.29 8.59
N THR A 99 8.64 2.13 8.01
CA THR A 99 8.10 2.04 6.64
C THR A 99 6.68 2.59 6.59
N GLU A 100 5.82 2.24 7.55
CA GLU A 100 4.46 2.77 7.63
C GLU A 100 4.42 4.29 7.85
N ARG A 101 5.28 4.81 8.73
CA ARG A 101 5.43 6.26 8.94
C ARG A 101 5.87 6.97 7.66
N ARG A 102 6.88 6.44 6.97
CA ARG A 102 7.36 7.01 5.70
C ARG A 102 6.28 7.03 4.63
N VAL A 103 5.48 5.96 4.52
CA VAL A 103 4.34 5.91 3.59
C VAL A 103 3.31 6.99 3.93
N THR A 104 2.99 7.14 5.21
CA THR A 104 2.05 8.16 5.69
C THR A 104 2.56 9.57 5.39
N GLU A 105 3.83 9.85 5.67
CA GLU A 105 4.47 11.14 5.38
C GLU A 105 4.48 11.46 3.87
N LEU A 106 4.82 10.48 3.03
CA LEU A 106 4.80 10.64 1.56
C LEU A 106 3.38 10.91 1.05
N TYR A 107 2.39 10.19 1.59
CA TYR A 107 0.98 10.41 1.28
C TYR A 107 0.54 11.83 1.67
N THR A 108 0.77 12.24 2.92
CA THR A 108 0.40 13.58 3.40
C THR A 108 1.05 14.68 2.57
N LYS A 109 2.34 14.52 2.25
CA LYS A 109 3.06 15.48 1.40
C LYS A 109 2.48 15.55 -0.01
N ALA A 110 2.11 14.42 -0.60
CA ALA A 110 1.52 14.39 -1.93
C ALA A 110 0.13 15.05 -1.97
N VAL A 111 -0.68 14.84 -0.94
CA VAL A 111 -1.99 15.51 -0.77
C VAL A 111 -1.81 17.01 -0.54
N GLU A 112 -0.85 17.44 0.27
CA GLU A 112 -0.52 18.85 0.47
C GLU A 112 -0.10 19.52 -0.85
N GLN A 113 0.74 18.84 -1.64
CA GLN A 113 1.16 19.31 -2.96
C GLN A 113 -0.03 19.44 -3.93
N LEU A 114 -1.00 18.53 -3.86
CA LEU A 114 -2.23 18.59 -4.66
C LEU A 114 -3.11 19.80 -4.30
N GLY A 115 -3.02 20.31 -3.08
CA GLY A 115 -3.69 21.55 -2.64
C GLY A 115 -2.97 22.84 -3.01
N SER A 116 -1.82 22.77 -3.70
CA SER A 116 -1.03 23.97 -4.03
C SER A 116 -1.72 24.86 -5.07
N ALA A 117 -1.57 26.18 -4.94
CA ALA A 117 -1.98 27.14 -5.97
C ALA A 117 -1.23 26.95 -7.30
N LYS A 118 -0.02 26.37 -7.28
CA LYS A 118 0.83 26.18 -8.46
C LYS A 118 0.56 24.84 -9.14
N ALA A 119 0.11 24.85 -10.39
CA ALA A 119 -0.17 23.62 -11.13
C ALA A 119 1.02 22.64 -11.22
N PRO A 120 2.29 23.07 -11.43
CA PRO A 120 3.43 22.15 -11.41
C PRO A 120 3.59 21.37 -10.10
N VAL A 121 3.24 21.99 -8.96
CA VAL A 121 3.30 21.33 -7.64
C VAL A 121 2.16 20.31 -7.52
N ARG A 122 0.96 20.65 -7.98
CA ARG A 122 -0.19 19.71 -8.00
C ARG A 122 0.09 18.48 -8.86
N LEU A 123 0.69 18.67 -10.05
CA LEU A 123 1.13 17.58 -10.92
C LEU A 123 2.14 16.67 -10.21
N GLY A 124 3.12 17.25 -9.49
CA GLY A 124 4.06 16.50 -8.66
C GLY A 124 3.36 15.66 -7.58
N GLY A 125 2.33 16.23 -6.94
CA GLY A 125 1.49 15.53 -5.97
C GLY A 125 0.74 14.34 -6.58
N LEU A 126 0.11 14.51 -7.74
CA LEU A 126 -0.58 13.42 -8.44
C LEU A 126 0.35 12.25 -8.79
N TYR A 127 1.54 12.52 -9.33
CA TYR A 127 2.50 11.46 -9.64
C TYR A 127 3.10 10.81 -8.38
N ALA A 128 3.25 11.56 -7.29
CA ALA A 128 3.66 11.01 -6.02
C ALA A 128 2.60 10.05 -5.45
N LEU A 129 1.30 10.40 -5.56
CA LEU A 129 0.18 9.53 -5.21
C LEU A 129 0.14 8.28 -6.10
N GLU A 130 0.26 8.43 -7.42
CA GLU A 130 0.27 7.30 -8.37
C GLU A 130 1.37 6.28 -7.98
N ARG A 131 2.60 6.77 -7.80
CA ARG A 131 3.75 5.93 -7.40
C ARG A 131 3.51 5.22 -6.07
N LEU A 132 2.87 5.89 -5.10
CA LEU A 132 2.53 5.27 -3.82
C LEU A 132 1.54 4.10 -4.01
N GLY A 133 0.54 4.26 -4.88
CA GLY A 133 -0.45 3.21 -5.18
C GLY A 133 0.12 2.04 -5.98
N GLU A 134 1.15 2.30 -6.79
CA GLU A 134 1.92 1.25 -7.47
C GLU A 134 2.69 0.39 -6.47
N THR A 135 3.31 1.02 -5.46
CA THR A 135 4.14 0.31 -4.47
C THR A 135 3.37 -0.26 -3.29
N GLN A 136 2.19 0.27 -2.95
CA GLN A 136 1.37 -0.16 -1.83
C GLN A 136 -0.09 -0.41 -2.26
N GLU A 137 -0.46 -1.69 -2.35
CA GLU A 137 -1.82 -2.10 -2.73
C GLU A 137 -2.90 -1.61 -1.76
N SER A 138 -2.61 -1.58 -0.45
CA SER A 138 -3.53 -1.09 0.57
C SER A 138 -3.90 0.39 0.42
N GLN A 139 -3.10 1.17 -0.30
CA GLN A 139 -3.32 2.61 -0.49
C GLN A 139 -4.08 2.94 -1.78
N ARG A 140 -4.24 1.99 -2.70
CA ARG A 140 -4.86 2.23 -4.02
C ARG A 140 -6.27 2.83 -3.91
N SER A 141 -7.08 2.31 -3.00
CA SER A 141 -8.44 2.84 -2.78
C SER A 141 -8.41 4.28 -2.28
N THR A 142 -7.55 4.58 -1.30
CA THR A 142 -7.39 5.94 -0.77
C THR A 142 -6.92 6.91 -1.86
N ILE A 143 -5.96 6.49 -2.68
CA ILE A 143 -5.42 7.30 -3.77
C ILE A 143 -6.49 7.60 -4.83
N VAL A 144 -7.25 6.58 -5.26
CA VAL A 144 -8.37 6.78 -6.20
C VAL A 144 -9.40 7.73 -5.61
N ASN A 145 -9.76 7.56 -4.33
CA ASN A 145 -10.71 8.46 -3.66
C ASN A 145 -10.23 9.91 -3.62
N VAL A 146 -8.93 10.15 -3.39
CA VAL A 146 -8.34 11.50 -3.45
C VAL A 146 -8.40 12.08 -4.86
N ILE A 147 -8.06 11.28 -5.88
CA ILE A 147 -8.13 11.73 -7.28
C ILE A 147 -9.57 12.03 -7.69
N CYS A 148 -10.51 11.17 -7.31
CA CYS A 148 -11.95 11.37 -7.50
C CYS A 148 -12.46 12.65 -6.79
N ALA A 149 -12.07 12.86 -5.53
CA ALA A 149 -12.41 14.07 -4.80
C ALA A 149 -11.84 15.34 -5.47
N TYR A 150 -10.63 15.27 -6.01
CA TYR A 150 -10.03 16.36 -6.79
C TYR A 150 -10.85 16.68 -8.05
N LEU A 151 -11.24 15.66 -8.82
CA LEU A 151 -12.06 15.84 -10.02
C LEU A 151 -13.48 16.38 -9.71
N ARG A 152 -14.03 16.07 -8.54
CA ARG A 152 -15.31 16.61 -8.05
C ARG A 152 -15.25 18.08 -7.63
N MET A 153 -14.06 18.67 -7.45
CA MET A 153 -13.97 20.11 -7.18
C MET A 153 -14.58 20.92 -8.33
N ARG A 154 -15.12 22.11 -8.03
CA ARG A 154 -15.76 22.96 -9.04
C ARG A 154 -14.78 23.30 -10.16
N TYR A 155 -15.22 23.11 -11.40
CA TYR A 155 -14.46 23.45 -12.59
C TYR A 155 -15.40 23.99 -13.65
N ALA A 156 -14.87 24.92 -14.45
CA ALA A 156 -15.55 25.43 -15.62
C ALA A 156 -14.54 25.41 -16.76
N LEU A 157 -14.87 24.69 -17.83
CA LEU A 157 -14.04 24.59 -19.01
C LEU A 157 -13.66 26.01 -19.51
N PRO A 158 -12.37 26.32 -19.67
CA PRO A 158 -11.94 27.62 -20.16
C PRO A 158 -12.42 27.84 -21.59
N ALA A 159 -13.04 28.98 -21.84
CA ALA A 159 -13.32 29.48 -23.18
C ALA A 159 -12.19 30.43 -23.59
N GLU A 160 -11.70 30.30 -24.83
CA GLU A 160 -10.67 31.20 -25.36
C GLU A 160 -11.15 32.67 -25.27
N PRO A 161 -10.30 33.59 -24.78
CA PRO A 161 -10.64 34.99 -24.75
C PRO A 161 -10.77 35.54 -26.17
N ALA A 162 -11.79 36.40 -26.38
CA ALA A 162 -11.96 37.08 -27.67
C ALA A 162 -10.74 37.95 -28.01
N THR A 163 -10.48 38.13 -29.30
CA THR A 163 -9.40 39.00 -29.78
C THR A 163 -9.57 40.42 -29.25
N GLY A 164 -8.57 40.93 -28.52
CA GLY A 164 -8.62 42.24 -27.88
C GLY A 164 -9.29 42.27 -26.50
N ALA A 165 -9.61 41.12 -25.90
CA ALA A 165 -10.07 41.05 -24.51
C ALA A 165 -9.01 41.62 -23.53
N PRO A 166 -9.46 42.16 -22.37
CA PRO A 166 -8.54 42.65 -21.33
C PRO A 166 -7.49 41.61 -20.91
N ALA A 167 -6.32 42.07 -20.47
CA ALA A 167 -5.23 41.19 -20.01
C ALA A 167 -5.69 40.21 -18.90
N GLU A 168 -6.54 40.66 -17.98
CA GLU A 168 -7.09 39.81 -16.91
C GLU A 168 -7.88 38.59 -17.43
N HIS A 169 -8.46 38.67 -18.64
CA HIS A 169 -9.18 37.53 -19.23
C HIS A 169 -8.19 36.46 -19.71
N HIS A 170 -7.02 36.88 -20.18
CA HIS A 170 -5.95 35.98 -20.58
C HIS A 170 -5.34 35.31 -19.35
N ASP A 171 -5.06 36.06 -18.27
CA ASP A 171 -4.53 35.47 -17.03
C ASP A 171 -5.49 34.42 -16.44
N ARG A 172 -6.79 34.72 -16.37
CA ARG A 172 -7.82 33.76 -15.92
C ARG A 172 -7.99 32.57 -16.87
N TYR A 173 -7.71 32.75 -18.16
CA TYR A 173 -7.71 31.65 -19.12
C TYR A 173 -6.52 30.73 -18.87
N GLU A 174 -5.31 31.29 -18.72
CA GLU A 174 -4.09 30.55 -18.40
C GLU A 174 -4.21 29.76 -17.09
N ASP A 175 -4.73 30.37 -16.02
CA ASP A 175 -4.95 29.67 -14.74
C ASP A 175 -5.91 28.48 -14.89
N ARG A 176 -6.98 28.64 -15.70
CA ARG A 176 -7.94 27.56 -15.97
C ARG A 176 -7.36 26.48 -16.88
N MET A 177 -6.50 26.84 -17.83
CA MET A 177 -5.78 25.89 -18.67
C MET A 177 -4.79 25.07 -17.84
N GLN A 178 -4.09 25.70 -16.90
CA GLN A 178 -3.24 25.01 -15.94
C GLN A 178 -4.04 24.03 -15.08
N GLU A 179 -5.21 24.43 -14.59
CA GLU A 179 -6.10 23.53 -13.85
C GLU A 179 -6.63 22.38 -14.72
N ALA A 180 -6.99 22.66 -15.98
CA ALA A 180 -7.39 21.64 -16.95
C ALA A 180 -6.30 20.57 -17.10
N GLN A 181 -5.04 20.99 -17.19
CA GLN A 181 -3.90 20.09 -17.33
C GLN A 181 -3.75 19.15 -16.12
N VAL A 182 -3.95 19.66 -14.89
CA VAL A 182 -3.91 18.82 -13.68
C VAL A 182 -5.04 17.80 -13.68
N ARG A 183 -6.25 18.22 -14.09
CA ARG A 183 -7.41 17.34 -14.20
C ARG A 183 -7.25 16.26 -15.25
N PHE A 184 -6.68 16.58 -16.41
CA PHE A 184 -6.34 15.58 -17.42
C PHE A 184 -5.28 14.60 -16.92
N THR A 185 -4.30 15.05 -16.12
CA THR A 185 -3.37 14.13 -15.47
C THR A 185 -4.08 13.19 -14.49
N ALA A 186 -4.98 13.71 -13.65
CA ALA A 186 -5.80 12.90 -12.75
C ALA A 186 -6.64 11.85 -13.52
N GLN A 187 -7.34 12.26 -14.58
CA GLN A 187 -8.10 11.37 -15.45
C GLN A 187 -7.21 10.30 -16.12
N ARG A 188 -6.03 10.67 -16.61
CA ARG A 188 -5.08 9.71 -17.21
C ARG A 188 -4.60 8.65 -16.21
N ILE A 189 -4.36 9.04 -14.96
CA ILE A 189 -3.97 8.10 -13.89
C ILE A 189 -5.12 7.14 -13.61
N LEU A 190 -6.35 7.64 -13.42
CA LEU A 190 -7.53 6.79 -13.23
C LEU A 190 -7.70 5.82 -14.41
N ARG A 191 -7.67 6.32 -15.64
CA ARG A 191 -7.81 5.50 -16.85
C ARG A 191 -6.74 4.43 -16.94
N ARG A 192 -5.48 4.76 -16.67
CA ARG A 192 -4.35 3.82 -16.71
C ARG A 192 -4.53 2.65 -15.75
N HIS A 193 -5.02 2.92 -14.53
CA HIS A 193 -5.12 1.92 -13.47
C HIS A 193 -6.48 1.22 -13.39
N ARG A 194 -7.43 1.63 -14.24
CA ARG A 194 -8.78 1.06 -14.28
C ARG A 194 -9.10 0.43 -15.64
N GLN A 195 -8.10 -0.04 -16.39
CA GLN A 195 -8.27 -0.74 -17.67
C GLN A 195 -7.84 -2.22 -17.57
N PRO A 196 -8.73 -3.14 -17.13
CA PRO A 196 -8.36 -4.53 -16.88
C PRO A 196 -7.95 -5.30 -18.15
N LEU A 197 -8.55 -4.96 -19.31
CA LEU A 197 -8.29 -5.65 -20.57
C LEU A 197 -7.02 -5.17 -21.27
N THR A 198 -6.76 -3.87 -21.25
CA THR A 198 -5.63 -3.27 -21.96
C THR A 198 -4.33 -3.33 -21.15
N ARG A 199 -4.42 -3.27 -19.81
CA ARG A 199 -3.24 -3.22 -18.92
C ARG A 199 -3.46 -4.02 -17.62
N PRO A 200 -3.57 -5.35 -17.70
CA PRO A 200 -3.86 -6.19 -16.53
C PRO A 200 -2.82 -6.04 -15.40
N ASN A 201 -1.56 -5.77 -15.74
CA ASN A 201 -0.47 -5.60 -14.76
C ASN A 201 -0.53 -4.26 -13.99
N LEU A 202 -1.29 -3.27 -14.49
CA LEU A 202 -1.45 -1.97 -13.84
C LEU A 202 -2.83 -1.79 -13.21
N PHE A 203 -3.70 -2.79 -13.33
CA PHE A 203 -5.09 -2.71 -12.91
C PHE A 203 -5.22 -2.75 -11.38
N TRP A 204 -5.86 -1.73 -10.82
CA TRP A 204 -6.19 -1.64 -9.40
C TRP A 204 -7.60 -2.18 -9.16
N ALA A 205 -7.72 -3.49 -9.01
CA ALA A 205 -8.99 -4.19 -8.79
C ALA A 205 -9.66 -3.83 -7.46
N GLY A 206 -11.00 -3.95 -7.40
CA GLY A 206 -11.76 -3.84 -6.16
C GLY A 206 -11.82 -2.43 -5.56
N VAL A 207 -11.54 -1.40 -6.36
CA VAL A 207 -11.63 0.00 -5.96
C VAL A 207 -12.88 0.62 -6.58
N THR A 208 -13.77 1.15 -5.75
CA THR A 208 -14.96 1.88 -6.21
C THR A 208 -14.58 3.29 -6.66
N ILE A 209 -15.20 3.77 -7.74
CA ILE A 209 -15.05 5.13 -8.25
C ILE A 209 -16.26 5.96 -7.83
N ASP A 210 -16.03 7.14 -7.27
CA ASP A 210 -17.06 8.12 -6.95
C ASP A 210 -16.75 9.46 -7.61
N LEU A 211 -17.40 9.73 -8.74
CA LEU A 211 -17.29 10.97 -9.50
C LEU A 211 -18.63 11.70 -9.57
N SER A 212 -19.51 11.50 -8.57
CA SER A 212 -20.79 12.20 -8.53
C SER A 212 -20.59 13.72 -8.60
N GLU A 213 -21.47 14.41 -9.32
CA GLU A 213 -21.45 15.86 -9.52
C GLU A 213 -20.17 16.42 -10.18
N ALA A 214 -19.24 15.56 -10.62
CA ALA A 214 -17.98 16.01 -11.22
C ALA A 214 -18.22 16.65 -12.59
N ASP A 215 -17.47 17.71 -12.89
CA ASP A 215 -17.39 18.25 -14.25
C ASP A 215 -16.28 17.53 -15.02
N LEU A 216 -16.69 16.61 -15.90
CA LEU A 216 -15.85 15.67 -16.64
C LEU A 216 -16.06 15.80 -18.15
N ARG A 217 -16.57 16.95 -18.60
CA ARG A 217 -16.86 17.19 -20.02
C ARG A 217 -15.61 16.97 -20.87
N THR A 218 -15.79 16.37 -22.04
CA THR A 218 -14.73 16.08 -23.02
C THR A 218 -13.58 15.16 -22.54
N MET A 219 -13.71 14.54 -21.37
CA MET A 219 -12.67 13.65 -20.84
C MET A 219 -12.69 12.28 -21.52
N ASP A 220 -11.52 11.66 -21.62
CA ASP A 220 -11.35 10.30 -22.14
C ASP A 220 -11.43 9.27 -20.99
N PHE A 221 -12.50 8.50 -20.93
CA PHE A 221 -12.65 7.35 -20.04
C PHE A 221 -12.88 6.06 -20.82
N ALA A 222 -12.35 5.97 -22.05
CA ALA A 222 -12.48 4.77 -22.86
C ALA A 222 -11.90 3.54 -22.14
N SER A 223 -12.64 2.44 -22.19
CA SER A 223 -12.33 1.14 -21.59
C SER A 223 -12.13 1.15 -20.06
N VAL A 224 -12.56 2.22 -19.37
CA VAL A 224 -12.45 2.30 -17.90
C VAL A 224 -13.44 1.37 -17.23
N ASP A 225 -12.96 0.66 -16.21
CA ASP A 225 -13.77 -0.11 -15.28
C ASP A 225 -14.44 0.81 -14.27
N PHE A 226 -15.71 1.14 -14.56
CA PHE A 226 -16.65 1.83 -13.70
C PHE A 226 -17.68 0.86 -13.09
N GLU A 227 -17.38 -0.44 -12.97
CA GLU A 227 -18.29 -1.39 -12.33
C GLU A 227 -18.62 -0.90 -10.91
N LEU A 228 -19.91 -0.75 -10.63
CA LEU A 228 -20.45 -0.21 -9.37
C LEU A 228 -20.03 1.24 -9.05
N ALA A 229 -19.58 2.03 -10.03
CA ALA A 229 -19.19 3.42 -9.83
C ALA A 229 -20.41 4.31 -9.56
N ASN A 230 -20.18 5.41 -8.83
CA ASN A 230 -21.14 6.48 -8.67
C ASN A 230 -20.78 7.64 -9.62
N LEU A 231 -21.63 7.88 -10.62
CA LEU A 231 -21.52 8.97 -11.60
C LEU A 231 -22.75 9.90 -11.55
N SER A 232 -23.55 9.82 -10.48
CA SER A 232 -24.80 10.59 -10.38
C SER A 232 -24.54 12.09 -10.51
N ASP A 233 -25.37 12.77 -11.29
CA ASP A 233 -25.30 14.20 -11.55
C ASP A 233 -23.96 14.69 -12.16
N ALA A 234 -23.09 13.77 -12.61
CA ALA A 234 -21.85 14.13 -13.26
C ALA A 234 -22.11 14.75 -14.65
N LYS A 235 -21.27 15.70 -15.06
CA LYS A 235 -21.32 16.31 -16.39
C LYS A 235 -20.31 15.62 -17.29
N LEU A 236 -20.80 14.72 -18.14
CA LEU A 236 -20.00 13.92 -19.07
C LEU A 236 -20.29 14.29 -20.53
N ALA A 237 -20.82 15.49 -20.78
CA ALA A 237 -21.08 15.94 -22.14
C ALA A 237 -19.80 15.90 -22.99
N GLY A 238 -19.90 15.28 -24.17
CA GLY A 238 -18.78 15.05 -25.09
C GLY A 238 -17.67 14.12 -24.56
N ALA A 239 -17.84 13.47 -23.40
CA ALA A 239 -16.84 12.54 -22.87
C ALA A 239 -16.79 11.25 -23.69
N ASN A 240 -15.62 10.63 -23.76
CA ASN A 240 -15.46 9.32 -24.36
C ASN A 240 -15.59 8.24 -23.28
N LEU A 241 -16.67 7.46 -23.33
CA LEU A 241 -16.96 6.30 -22.50
C LEU A 241 -17.02 5.00 -23.33
N SER A 242 -16.45 5.01 -24.54
CA SER A 242 -16.42 3.84 -25.42
C SER A 242 -15.78 2.65 -24.70
N GLU A 243 -16.39 1.47 -24.83
CA GLU A 243 -15.96 0.22 -24.19
C GLU A 243 -15.86 0.27 -22.65
N ALA A 244 -16.32 1.33 -21.99
CA ALA A 244 -16.29 1.44 -20.54
C ALA A 244 -17.21 0.39 -19.90
N ASP A 245 -16.80 -0.12 -18.73
CA ASP A 245 -17.61 -1.06 -17.97
C ASP A 245 -18.48 -0.31 -16.96
N LEU A 246 -19.77 -0.12 -17.28
CA LEU A 246 -20.74 0.61 -16.46
C LEU A 246 -21.70 -0.35 -15.73
N ARG A 247 -21.38 -1.64 -15.64
CA ARG A 247 -22.26 -2.63 -14.98
C ARG A 247 -22.51 -2.25 -13.53
N GLY A 248 -23.79 -2.08 -13.17
CA GLY A 248 -24.18 -1.66 -11.82
C GLY A 248 -23.79 -0.23 -11.43
N ALA A 249 -23.30 0.59 -12.37
CA ALA A 249 -23.00 2.00 -12.11
C ALA A 249 -24.28 2.81 -11.90
N ASN A 250 -24.19 3.85 -11.07
CA ASN A 250 -25.24 4.83 -10.88
C ASN A 250 -24.97 6.08 -11.72
N CYS A 251 -25.70 6.24 -12.83
CA CYS A 251 -25.64 7.39 -13.75
C CYS A 251 -26.92 8.24 -13.69
N ALA A 252 -27.61 8.26 -12.54
CA ALA A 252 -28.81 9.08 -12.33
C ALA A 252 -28.48 10.56 -12.55
N GLY A 253 -29.25 11.26 -13.40
CA GLY A 253 -29.06 12.70 -13.63
C GLY A 253 -27.75 13.07 -14.35
N THR A 254 -26.96 12.09 -14.80
CA THR A 254 -25.73 12.33 -15.54
C THR A 254 -26.02 12.95 -16.90
N ASP A 255 -25.33 14.04 -17.22
CA ASP A 255 -25.39 14.63 -18.57
C ASP A 255 -24.43 13.89 -19.51
N LEU A 256 -25.01 13.07 -20.40
CA LEU A 256 -24.30 12.29 -21.43
C LEU A 256 -24.51 12.86 -22.83
N SER A 257 -24.90 14.13 -22.95
CA SER A 257 -25.08 14.79 -24.24
C SER A 257 -23.80 14.69 -25.07
N GLU A 258 -23.89 14.19 -26.30
CA GLU A 258 -22.74 14.02 -27.21
C GLU A 258 -21.63 13.06 -26.70
N ALA A 259 -21.86 12.32 -25.61
CA ALA A 259 -20.90 11.34 -25.12
C ALA A 259 -20.81 10.13 -26.07
N ASP A 260 -19.61 9.60 -26.23
CA ASP A 260 -19.39 8.33 -26.93
C ASP A 260 -19.56 7.17 -25.95
N LEU A 261 -20.60 6.37 -26.14
CA LEU A 261 -20.92 5.17 -25.33
C LEU A 261 -20.78 3.89 -26.15
N THR A 262 -20.13 3.95 -27.32
CA THR A 262 -19.99 2.81 -28.23
C THR A 262 -19.36 1.64 -27.50
N ASP A 263 -20.00 0.48 -27.52
CA ASP A 263 -19.57 -0.74 -26.85
C ASP A 263 -19.47 -0.67 -25.32
N ALA A 264 -19.97 0.39 -24.68
CA ALA A 264 -20.03 0.47 -23.23
C ALA A 264 -20.89 -0.67 -22.66
N ARG A 265 -20.39 -1.34 -21.62
CA ARG A 265 -21.04 -2.51 -21.04
C ARG A 265 -22.00 -2.07 -19.95
N VAL A 266 -23.24 -2.52 -20.04
CA VAL A 266 -24.30 -2.23 -19.07
C VAL A 266 -25.00 -3.53 -18.65
N ASN A 267 -25.77 -3.48 -17.58
CA ASN A 267 -26.64 -4.58 -17.18
C ASN A 267 -27.92 -4.05 -16.53
N SER A 268 -28.81 -4.97 -16.13
CA SER A 268 -30.07 -4.62 -15.47
C SER A 268 -29.93 -3.86 -14.13
N ALA A 269 -28.73 -3.80 -13.55
CA ALA A 269 -28.46 -3.05 -12.33
C ALA A 269 -27.86 -1.66 -12.61
N THR A 270 -27.47 -1.37 -13.85
CA THR A 270 -26.98 -0.05 -14.26
C THR A 270 -28.14 0.94 -14.24
N HIS A 271 -28.03 2.01 -13.46
CA HIS A 271 -29.02 3.09 -13.44
C HIS A 271 -28.61 4.16 -14.44
N LEU A 272 -29.06 4.02 -15.69
CA LEU A 272 -28.67 4.87 -16.81
C LEU A 272 -29.88 5.13 -17.72
N ASP A 273 -30.17 6.39 -17.97
CA ASP A 273 -31.06 6.79 -19.06
C ASP A 273 -30.29 6.70 -20.38
N VAL A 274 -30.49 5.60 -21.12
CA VAL A 274 -29.78 5.35 -22.38
C VAL A 274 -30.08 6.48 -23.38
N PRO A 275 -29.06 7.20 -23.88
CA PRO A 275 -29.29 8.28 -24.84
C PRO A 275 -29.98 7.77 -26.11
N SER A 276 -30.83 8.59 -26.71
CA SER A 276 -31.68 8.18 -27.85
C SER A 276 -30.89 7.62 -29.04
N ALA A 277 -29.63 8.02 -29.20
CA ALA A 277 -28.70 7.57 -30.24
C ALA A 277 -28.19 6.12 -30.05
N TYR A 278 -28.41 5.51 -28.89
CA TYR A 278 -27.95 4.15 -28.59
C TYR A 278 -29.12 3.21 -28.29
N GLU A 279 -28.89 1.92 -28.50
CA GLU A 279 -29.71 0.82 -28.01
C GLU A 279 -28.86 -0.19 -27.23
N GLU A 280 -29.47 -0.92 -26.30
CA GLU A 280 -28.81 -2.03 -25.62
C GLU A 280 -28.95 -3.32 -26.45
N ARG A 281 -27.81 -3.95 -26.76
CA ARG A 281 -27.73 -5.26 -27.40
C ARG A 281 -26.72 -6.14 -26.67
N ASP A 282 -27.17 -7.28 -26.17
CA ASP A 282 -26.34 -8.26 -25.44
C ASP A 282 -25.52 -7.65 -24.28
N GLY A 283 -26.10 -6.71 -23.52
CA GLY A 283 -25.44 -6.03 -22.41
C GLY A 283 -24.38 -5.01 -22.83
N ARG A 284 -24.44 -4.53 -24.08
CA ARG A 284 -23.59 -3.45 -24.62
C ARG A 284 -24.46 -2.36 -25.24
N LEU A 285 -23.99 -1.13 -25.18
CA LEU A 285 -24.58 -0.02 -25.91
C LEU A 285 -24.02 0.02 -27.33
N VAL A 286 -24.91 0.01 -28.32
CA VAL A 286 -24.56 0.11 -29.74
C VAL A 286 -25.26 1.32 -30.36
N PRO A 287 -24.60 2.09 -31.25
CA PRO A 287 -25.27 3.15 -31.98
C PRO A 287 -26.44 2.64 -32.83
N LYS A 288 -27.52 3.41 -32.89
CA LYS A 288 -28.68 3.15 -33.77
C LYS A 288 -28.42 3.59 -35.21
#